data_AF-A0A2D6U056-F1
#
_entry.id   AF-A0A2D6U056-F1
#
_cell.length_a   1.000
_cell.length_b   1.000
_cell.length_c   1.000
_cell.angle_alpha   90.00
_cell.angle_beta   90.00
_cell.angle_gamma   90.00
#
_symmetry.space_group_name_H-M   'P 1'
#
loop_
_entity.id
_entity.type
_entity.pdbx_description
1 polymer ?
#
loop_
_entity_poly.entity_id
_entity_poly.type
_entity_poly.pdbx_seq_one_letter_code
_entity_poly.pdbx_strand_id
1 'polypeptide(L)'
;MNALSHKRVILVMLVLIMISPNSYADIIPSGHHSIEHCFEIANTNEYPNHTFLAKTLVVTIADSSWISEVIKGNDCIKFHRGVKKLQICATSRESNTKGMAAEESSNPICSNILDMKFAGIVHKSDPTQKVIDSFSIEDTNDDRLSIKETKVTYIYKDGSVEELPYTTQAERPVATRAYSSLSGKFWFILPLSALVAIFLIVMWKLLRRER
;
A
#
# COMPACT_ATOMS: atom_id res chain seq x y z
N MET A 1 21.52 38.94 -36.60
CA MET A 1 20.64 37.87 -36.09
C MET A 1 19.42 38.54 -35.47
N ASN A 2 18.24 38.32 -36.06
CA ASN A 2 17.09 39.21 -35.89
C ASN A 2 16.31 38.91 -34.60
N ALA A 3 16.18 39.91 -33.72
CA ALA A 3 15.40 39.86 -32.48
C ALA A 3 13.93 39.38 -32.66
N LEU A 4 13.40 39.46 -33.88
CA LEU A 4 12.06 38.98 -34.25
C LEU A 4 11.94 37.44 -34.23
N SER A 5 13.04 36.72 -34.45
CA SER A 5 13.09 35.25 -34.39
C SER A 5 12.95 34.74 -32.95
N HIS A 6 13.61 35.40 -32.00
CA HIS A 6 13.56 35.04 -30.58
C HIS A 6 12.16 35.20 -29.97
N LYS A 7 11.42 36.25 -30.35
CA LYS A 7 10.05 36.47 -29.85
C LYS A 7 9.08 35.36 -30.27
N ARG A 8 9.22 34.84 -31.50
CA ARG A 8 8.39 33.73 -31.99
C ARG A 8 8.76 32.41 -31.32
N VAL A 9 10.04 32.17 -31.08
CA VAL A 9 10.51 30.98 -30.35
C VAL A 9 10.03 30.99 -28.89
N ILE A 10 10.10 32.15 -28.21
CA ILE A 10 9.60 32.31 -26.84
C ILE A 10 8.09 32.09 -26.77
N LEU A 11 7.32 32.63 -27.73
CA LEU A 11 5.87 32.41 -27.79
C LEU A 11 5.53 30.92 -27.96
N VAL A 12 6.22 30.22 -28.86
CA VAL A 12 6.01 28.78 -29.08
C VAL A 12 6.38 27.96 -27.84
N MET A 13 7.48 28.29 -27.16
CA MET A 13 7.85 27.68 -25.87
C MET A 13 6.78 27.90 -24.80
N LEU A 14 6.25 29.12 -24.69
CA LEU A 14 5.23 29.46 -23.70
C LEU A 14 3.91 28.70 -23.96
N VAL A 15 3.52 28.60 -25.23
CA VAL A 15 2.35 27.79 -25.62
C VAL A 15 2.59 26.32 -25.29
N LEU A 16 3.75 25.75 -25.62
CA LEU A 16 4.09 24.35 -25.33
C LEU A 16 4.06 24.01 -23.83
N ILE A 17 4.50 24.94 -22.95
CA ILE A 17 4.44 24.77 -21.50
C ILE A 17 2.99 24.76 -20.99
N MET A 18 2.09 25.52 -21.63
CA MET A 18 0.67 25.54 -21.22
C MET A 18 -0.13 24.33 -21.68
N ILE A 19 0.34 23.58 -22.68
CA ILE A 19 -0.30 22.34 -23.15
C ILE A 19 0.31 21.07 -22.57
N SER A 20 1.36 21.16 -21.74
CA SER A 20 1.91 19.96 -21.11
C SER A 20 0.94 19.43 -20.06
N PRO A 21 0.45 18.18 -20.17
CA PRO A 21 -0.39 17.60 -19.13
C PRO A 21 0.38 17.50 -17.81
N ASN A 22 -0.29 17.79 -16.70
CA ASN A 22 0.28 17.54 -15.37
C ASN A 22 0.54 16.04 -15.22
N SER A 23 1.80 15.63 -15.24
CA SER A 23 2.21 14.27 -14.90
C SER A 23 2.41 14.16 -13.39
N TYR A 24 1.64 13.30 -12.74
CA TYR A 24 1.84 12.98 -11.33
C TYR A 24 2.71 11.72 -11.26
N ALA A 25 3.96 11.88 -10.84
CA ALA A 25 4.85 10.76 -10.55
C ALA A 25 4.75 10.38 -9.08
N ASP A 26 4.86 9.09 -8.78
CA ASP A 26 5.01 8.64 -7.40
C ASP A 26 6.35 9.11 -6.85
N ILE A 27 6.33 9.67 -5.64
CA ILE A 27 7.57 10.06 -4.97
C ILE A 27 8.02 8.86 -4.15
N ILE A 28 8.89 8.04 -4.73
CA ILE A 28 9.64 7.03 -3.98
C ILE A 28 10.83 7.74 -3.33
N PRO A 29 10.92 7.80 -1.99
CA PRO A 29 12.04 8.45 -1.32
C PRO A 29 13.38 7.81 -1.70
N SER A 30 14.45 8.60 -1.68
CA SER A 30 15.80 8.05 -1.89
C SER A 30 16.09 6.95 -0.86
N GLY A 31 16.77 5.89 -1.31
CA GLY A 31 17.04 4.71 -0.48
C GLY A 31 15.85 3.77 -0.28
N HIS A 32 14.74 3.94 -1.03
CA HIS A 32 13.57 3.06 -0.97
C HIS A 32 13.21 2.48 -2.34
N HIS A 33 12.41 1.42 -2.37
CA HIS A 33 11.76 0.89 -3.57
C HIS A 33 10.30 0.53 -3.29
N SER A 34 9.49 0.53 -4.35
CA SER A 34 8.09 0.10 -4.26
C SER A 34 8.00 -1.42 -4.28
N ILE A 35 7.02 -1.96 -3.55
CA ILE A 35 6.68 -3.40 -3.58
C ILE A 35 5.26 -3.58 -4.10
N GLU A 36 5.00 -4.73 -4.73
CA GLU A 36 3.65 -5.11 -5.13
C GLU A 36 2.87 -5.57 -3.91
N HIS A 37 1.62 -5.11 -3.77
CA HIS A 37 0.74 -5.53 -2.69
C HIS A 37 -0.60 -5.94 -3.27
N CYS A 38 -1.07 -7.14 -2.91
CA CYS A 38 -2.41 -7.59 -3.25
C CYS A 38 -3.03 -8.40 -2.12
N PHE A 39 -4.30 -8.72 -2.32
CA PHE A 39 -5.10 -9.51 -1.40
C PHE A 39 -5.72 -10.69 -2.15
N GLU A 40 -5.96 -11.78 -1.44
CA GLU A 40 -6.62 -12.95 -1.99
C GLU A 40 -7.65 -13.51 -0.99
N ILE A 41 -8.63 -14.23 -1.50
CA ILE A 41 -9.55 -15.03 -0.69
C ILE A 41 -9.25 -16.50 -0.97
N ALA A 42 -8.67 -17.18 0.03
CA ALA A 42 -8.04 -18.49 -0.15
C ALA A 42 -9.04 -19.62 -0.37
N ASN A 43 -10.28 -19.50 0.13
CA ASN A 43 -11.26 -20.58 0.15
C ASN A 43 -12.54 -20.28 -0.67
N THR A 44 -12.44 -19.46 -1.71
CA THR A 44 -13.58 -19.19 -2.62
C THR A 44 -14.15 -20.46 -3.29
N ASN A 45 -13.30 -21.46 -3.51
CA ASN A 45 -13.66 -22.76 -4.06
C ASN A 45 -14.60 -23.59 -3.16
N GLU A 46 -14.65 -23.31 -1.86
CA GLU A 46 -15.57 -23.96 -0.92
C GLU A 46 -17.02 -23.48 -1.08
N TYR A 47 -17.24 -22.39 -1.83
CA TYR A 47 -18.55 -21.77 -2.05
C TYR A 47 -18.93 -21.70 -3.54
N PRO A 48 -19.10 -22.85 -4.23
CA PRO A 48 -19.26 -22.90 -5.69
C PRO A 48 -20.54 -22.24 -6.24
N ASN A 49 -21.54 -22.04 -5.37
CA ASN A 49 -22.81 -21.39 -5.71
C ASN A 49 -22.78 -19.87 -5.52
N HIS A 50 -21.65 -19.33 -5.05
CA HIS A 50 -21.48 -17.90 -4.82
C HIS A 50 -20.50 -17.30 -5.83
N THR A 51 -20.71 -16.03 -6.15
CA THR A 51 -19.75 -15.15 -6.79
C THR A 51 -19.37 -14.07 -5.79
N PHE A 52 -18.08 -13.88 -5.58
CA PHE A 52 -17.58 -12.88 -4.64
C PHE A 52 -17.19 -11.59 -5.36
N LEU A 53 -17.47 -10.47 -4.71
CA LEU A 53 -17.19 -9.12 -5.17
C LEU A 53 -16.29 -8.43 -4.16
N ALA A 54 -15.22 -7.78 -4.62
CA ALA A 54 -14.41 -6.87 -3.84
C ALA A 54 -14.92 -5.45 -4.09
N LYS A 55 -15.56 -4.84 -3.09
CA LYS A 55 -15.92 -3.42 -3.09
C LYS A 55 -14.81 -2.62 -2.44
N THR A 56 -14.29 -1.64 -3.14
CA THR A 56 -13.20 -0.80 -2.65
C THR A 56 -13.62 0.66 -2.64
N LEU A 57 -13.35 1.35 -1.53
CA LEU A 57 -13.49 2.80 -1.49
C LEU A 57 -12.19 3.42 -1.98
N VAL A 58 -12.22 3.98 -3.18
CA VAL A 58 -11.13 4.77 -3.74
C VAL A 58 -11.35 6.23 -3.36
N VAL A 59 -10.37 6.83 -2.71
CA VAL A 59 -10.39 8.24 -2.35
C VAL A 59 -9.40 8.99 -3.23
N THR A 60 -9.91 9.93 -4.01
CA THR A 60 -9.11 10.86 -4.84
C THR A 60 -9.15 12.26 -4.23
N ILE A 61 -8.39 13.20 -4.81
CA ILE A 61 -8.38 14.61 -4.35
C ILE A 61 -9.76 15.27 -4.55
N ALA A 62 -10.53 14.81 -5.54
CA ALA A 62 -11.79 15.44 -5.92
C ALA A 62 -13.04 14.70 -5.42
N ASP A 63 -12.95 13.38 -5.23
CA ASP A 63 -14.12 12.54 -4.92
C ASP A 63 -13.74 11.21 -4.26
N SER A 64 -14.72 10.56 -3.63
CA SER A 64 -14.62 9.19 -3.11
C SER A 64 -15.73 8.32 -3.69
N SER A 65 -15.37 7.22 -4.33
CA SER A 65 -16.33 6.30 -4.94
C SER A 65 -16.03 4.85 -4.59
N TRP A 66 -17.11 4.06 -4.50
CA TRP A 66 -17.02 2.61 -4.37
C TRP A 66 -16.88 1.98 -5.76
N ILE A 67 -15.88 1.10 -5.91
CA ILE A 67 -15.66 0.32 -7.13
C ILE A 67 -15.76 -1.15 -6.77
N SER A 68 -16.57 -1.88 -7.52
CA SER A 68 -16.85 -3.30 -7.32
C SER A 68 -16.18 -4.14 -8.42
N GLU A 69 -15.36 -5.11 -8.04
CA GLU A 69 -14.70 -6.06 -8.94
C GLU A 69 -15.04 -7.51 -8.57
N VAL A 70 -15.22 -8.38 -9.57
CA VAL A 70 -15.47 -9.80 -9.33
C VAL A 70 -14.16 -10.49 -8.93
N ILE A 71 -14.18 -11.19 -7.80
CA ILE A 71 -13.04 -11.96 -7.29
C ILE A 71 -13.00 -13.29 -8.03
N LYS A 72 -11.91 -13.53 -8.73
CA LYS A 72 -11.60 -14.85 -9.29
C LYS A 72 -10.86 -15.66 -8.23
N GLY A 73 -11.19 -16.95 -8.12
CA GLY A 73 -10.63 -17.78 -7.06
C GLY A 73 -9.11 -17.87 -7.14
N ASN A 74 -8.45 -17.69 -6.00
CA ASN A 74 -6.98 -17.62 -5.85
C ASN A 74 -6.30 -16.55 -6.72
N ASP A 75 -7.07 -15.57 -7.23
CA ASP A 75 -6.50 -14.46 -7.96
C ASP A 75 -6.08 -13.35 -6.99
N CYS A 76 -4.96 -12.72 -7.32
CA CYS A 76 -4.35 -11.66 -6.54
C CYS A 76 -5.05 -10.35 -6.93
N ILE A 77 -5.95 -9.89 -6.07
CA ILE A 77 -6.77 -8.70 -6.28
C ILE A 77 -5.85 -7.48 -6.14
N LYS A 78 -5.56 -6.82 -7.26
CA LYS A 78 -4.70 -5.64 -7.30
C LYS A 78 -5.56 -4.40 -7.16
N PHE A 79 -5.34 -3.66 -6.08
CA PHE A 79 -6.05 -2.42 -5.89
C PHE A 79 -5.36 -1.25 -6.58
N HIS A 80 -6.17 -0.39 -7.18
CA HIS A 80 -5.70 0.92 -7.62
C HIS A 80 -5.23 1.74 -6.41
N ARG A 81 -4.31 2.67 -6.64
CA ARG A 81 -3.80 3.55 -5.59
C ARG A 81 -4.93 4.40 -5.02
N GLY A 82 -4.92 4.62 -3.71
CA GLY A 82 -5.93 5.42 -3.01
C GLY A 82 -7.09 4.61 -2.41
N VAL A 83 -7.07 3.28 -2.52
CA VAL A 83 -7.99 2.43 -1.76
C VAL A 83 -7.70 2.60 -0.26
N LYS A 84 -8.75 2.84 0.51
CA LYS A 84 -8.69 2.94 1.98
C LYS A 84 -9.43 1.82 2.67
N LYS A 85 -10.55 1.40 2.07
CA LYS A 85 -11.49 0.46 2.64
C LYS A 85 -11.80 -0.62 1.63
N LEU A 86 -11.91 -1.85 2.13
CA LEU A 86 -12.33 -3.02 1.38
C LEU A 86 -13.56 -3.62 2.05
N GLN A 87 -14.53 -4.03 1.24
CA GLN A 87 -15.66 -4.82 1.70
C GLN A 87 -15.82 -5.98 0.71
N ILE A 88 -15.90 -7.20 1.23
CA ILE A 88 -16.17 -8.37 0.38
C ILE A 88 -17.67 -8.59 0.40
N CYS A 89 -18.26 -8.90 -0.74
CA CYS A 89 -19.65 -9.29 -0.83
C CYS A 89 -19.82 -10.60 -1.58
N ALA A 90 -20.88 -11.33 -1.28
CA ALA A 90 -21.27 -12.56 -1.95
C ALA A 90 -22.63 -12.37 -2.62
N THR A 91 -22.78 -12.92 -3.82
CA THR A 91 -24.05 -13.01 -4.53
C THR A 91 -24.22 -14.41 -5.12
N SER A 92 -25.46 -14.81 -5.40
CA SER A 92 -25.74 -16.06 -6.11
C SER A 92 -25.07 -16.06 -7.48
N ARG A 93 -24.45 -17.18 -7.87
CA ARG A 93 -23.73 -17.33 -9.14
C ARG A 93 -24.59 -17.09 -10.39
N GLU A 94 -25.91 -17.24 -10.28
CA GLU A 94 -26.86 -16.99 -11.37
C GLU A 94 -27.01 -15.50 -11.70
N SER A 95 -26.65 -14.58 -10.79
CA SER A 95 -26.77 -13.13 -10.98
C SER A 95 -25.65 -12.52 -11.84
N ASN A 96 -24.77 -13.35 -12.42
CA ASN A 96 -23.52 -12.99 -13.10
C ASN A 96 -23.70 -11.97 -14.22
N THR A 97 -23.70 -10.70 -13.83
CA THR A 97 -23.60 -9.54 -14.69
C THR A 97 -22.33 -8.79 -14.26
N LYS A 98 -21.63 -8.21 -15.24
CA LYS A 98 -20.30 -7.62 -15.04
C LYS A 98 -20.30 -6.58 -13.90
N GLY A 99 -19.51 -6.83 -12.85
CA GLY A 99 -19.09 -5.87 -11.83
C GLY A 99 -20.24 -5.15 -11.11
N MET A 100 -20.63 -3.98 -11.63
CA MET A 100 -21.66 -3.10 -11.05
C MET A 100 -23.10 -3.57 -11.31
N ALA A 101 -23.36 -4.30 -12.40
CA ALA A 101 -24.71 -4.76 -12.74
C ALA A 101 -25.22 -5.90 -11.83
N ALA A 102 -24.29 -6.66 -11.21
CA ALA A 102 -24.65 -7.70 -10.24
C ALA A 102 -25.16 -7.11 -8.93
N GLU A 103 -24.76 -5.88 -8.61
CA GLU A 103 -25.07 -5.20 -7.36
C GLU A 103 -26.53 -4.72 -7.30
N GLU A 104 -27.07 -4.20 -8.42
CA GLU A 104 -28.44 -3.72 -8.52
C GLU A 104 -29.50 -4.83 -8.54
N SER A 105 -29.13 -6.04 -8.97
CA SER A 105 -30.11 -7.12 -9.21
C SER A 105 -30.24 -8.14 -8.08
N SER A 106 -29.29 -8.21 -7.14
CA SER A 106 -29.14 -9.40 -6.28
C SER A 106 -29.02 -9.15 -4.77
N ASN A 107 -29.09 -7.91 -4.27
CA ASN A 107 -28.90 -7.57 -2.85
C ASN A 107 -27.75 -8.37 -2.21
N PRO A 108 -26.50 -8.10 -2.59
CA PRO A 108 -25.37 -8.92 -2.19
C PRO A 108 -25.14 -8.84 -0.67
N ILE A 109 -24.81 -9.99 -0.07
CA ILE A 109 -24.49 -10.10 1.36
C ILE A 109 -23.04 -9.67 1.54
N CYS A 110 -22.80 -8.65 2.36
CA CYS A 110 -21.49 -8.04 2.50
C CYS A 110 -20.87 -8.27 3.87
N SER A 111 -19.55 -8.31 3.91
CA SER A 111 -18.76 -8.35 5.13
C SER A 111 -18.74 -7.00 5.83
N ASN A 112 -18.17 -6.98 7.03
CA ASN A 112 -17.69 -5.75 7.63
C ASN A 112 -16.67 -5.07 6.71
N ILE A 113 -16.61 -3.73 6.80
CA ILE A 113 -15.62 -2.94 6.08
C ILE A 113 -14.26 -3.12 6.77
N LEU A 114 -13.27 -3.50 5.98
CA LEU A 114 -11.88 -3.68 6.37
C LEU A 114 -11.05 -2.44 6.03
N ASP A 115 -10.24 -1.97 6.97
CA ASP A 115 -9.23 -0.95 6.71
C ASP A 115 -8.00 -1.58 6.06
N MET A 116 -7.67 -1.10 4.86
CA MET A 116 -6.58 -1.68 4.07
C MET A 116 -5.23 -1.13 4.52
N LYS A 117 -4.36 -2.03 5.00
CA LYS A 117 -2.99 -1.71 5.44
C LYS A 117 -2.02 -1.80 4.26
N PHE A 118 -1.85 -0.75 3.45
CA PHE A 118 -0.96 -0.87 2.28
C PHE A 118 0.53 -0.94 2.65
N ALA A 119 1.22 -1.99 2.17
CA ALA A 119 2.67 -2.07 2.19
C ALA A 119 3.20 -1.63 0.81
N GLY A 120 3.35 -0.32 0.58
CA GLY A 120 3.67 0.21 -0.75
C GLY A 120 5.14 0.50 -1.00
N ILE A 121 5.91 0.84 0.05
CA ILE A 121 7.29 1.32 -0.04
C ILE A 121 8.09 0.74 1.10
N VAL A 122 9.26 0.17 0.78
CA VAL A 122 10.21 -0.36 1.76
C VAL A 122 11.62 0.15 1.47
N HIS A 123 12.53 0.02 2.43
CA HIS A 123 13.92 0.43 2.25
C HIS A 123 14.62 -0.44 1.20
N LYS A 124 15.59 0.10 0.47
CA LYS A 124 16.27 -0.57 -0.66
C LYS A 124 16.97 -1.89 -0.27
N SER A 125 17.43 -1.98 0.97
CA SER A 125 18.04 -3.21 1.54
C SER A 125 17.01 -4.26 1.95
N ASP A 126 15.72 -3.91 1.99
CA ASP A 126 14.66 -4.88 2.18
C ASP A 126 14.55 -5.75 0.91
N PRO A 127 14.66 -7.09 1.03
CA PRO A 127 14.57 -7.98 -0.12
C PRO A 127 13.13 -8.18 -0.60
N THR A 128 12.12 -7.68 0.11
CA THR A 128 10.70 -7.85 -0.24
C THR A 128 10.42 -7.25 -1.61
N GLN A 129 9.73 -8.02 -2.44
CA GLN A 129 9.28 -7.63 -3.77
C GLN A 129 7.75 -7.57 -3.83
N LYS A 130 7.08 -8.53 -3.20
CA LYS A 130 5.61 -8.62 -3.20
C LYS A 130 5.09 -9.10 -1.84
N VAL A 131 3.93 -8.57 -1.45
CA VAL A 131 3.17 -8.94 -0.25
C VAL A 131 1.78 -9.36 -0.67
N ILE A 132 1.30 -10.49 -0.14
CA ILE A 132 -0.05 -11.00 -0.36
C ILE A 132 -0.70 -11.21 0.98
N ASP A 133 -1.78 -10.50 1.29
CA ASP A 133 -2.60 -10.80 2.47
C ASP A 133 -3.73 -11.75 2.07
N SER A 134 -3.78 -12.90 2.72
CA SER A 134 -4.77 -13.93 2.47
C SER A 134 -5.90 -13.85 3.49
N PHE A 135 -7.13 -13.71 3.00
CA PHE A 135 -8.34 -13.83 3.78
C PHE A 135 -8.99 -15.20 3.59
N SER A 136 -9.73 -15.65 4.60
CA SER A 136 -10.67 -16.77 4.48
C SER A 136 -12.07 -16.30 4.82
N ILE A 137 -13.05 -16.85 4.11
CA ILE A 137 -14.45 -16.78 4.49
C ILE A 137 -14.66 -17.77 5.63
N GLU A 138 -15.14 -17.29 6.78
CA GLU A 138 -15.45 -18.14 7.93
C GLU A 138 -16.90 -18.63 7.89
N ASP A 139 -17.83 -17.76 7.48
CA ASP A 139 -19.26 -18.05 7.46
C ASP A 139 -19.96 -17.21 6.39
N THR A 140 -20.92 -17.82 5.70
CA THR A 140 -21.84 -17.14 4.78
C THR A 140 -23.23 -17.66 5.09
N ASN A 141 -24.11 -16.78 5.56
CA ASN A 141 -25.53 -17.06 5.64
C ASN A 141 -26.30 -15.95 4.92
N ASP A 142 -27.63 -16.07 4.87
CA ASP A 142 -28.50 -15.16 4.10
C ASP A 142 -28.37 -13.68 4.52
N ASP A 143 -27.83 -13.38 5.71
CA ASP A 143 -27.74 -12.02 6.27
C ASP A 143 -26.30 -11.54 6.56
N ARG A 144 -25.31 -12.43 6.58
CA ARG A 144 -23.93 -12.09 6.97
C ARG A 144 -22.88 -12.84 6.16
N LEU A 145 -21.81 -12.13 5.83
CA LEU A 145 -20.56 -12.68 5.35
C LEU A 145 -19.45 -12.37 6.36
N SER A 146 -18.84 -13.40 6.95
CA SER A 146 -17.70 -13.24 7.86
C SER A 146 -16.41 -13.59 7.13
N ILE A 147 -15.42 -12.71 7.22
CA ILE A 147 -14.08 -12.91 6.66
C ILE A 147 -13.02 -12.64 7.72
N LYS A 148 -11.88 -13.31 7.59
CA LYS A 148 -10.77 -13.22 8.54
C LYS A 148 -9.42 -13.21 7.84
N GLU A 149 -8.50 -12.37 8.31
CA GLU A 149 -7.08 -12.40 7.92
C GLU A 149 -6.46 -13.70 8.44
N THR A 150 -5.90 -14.52 7.54
CA THR A 150 -5.35 -15.84 7.89
C THR A 150 -3.83 -15.84 7.91
N LYS A 151 -3.22 -15.39 6.82
CA LYS A 151 -1.77 -15.30 6.65
C LYS A 151 -1.39 -14.13 5.76
N VAL A 152 -0.14 -13.74 5.83
CA VAL A 152 0.52 -12.90 4.84
C VAL A 152 1.67 -13.68 4.21
N THR A 153 1.82 -13.55 2.90
CA THR A 153 2.87 -14.18 2.12
C THR A 153 3.79 -13.09 1.57
N TYR A 154 5.05 -13.14 2.00
CA TYR A 154 6.13 -12.31 1.52
C TYR A 154 6.90 -13.04 0.42
N ILE A 155 7.04 -12.40 -0.74
CA ILE A 155 7.83 -12.90 -1.85
C ILE A 155 9.03 -11.97 -2.03
N TYR A 156 10.21 -12.56 -2.00
CA TYR A 156 11.49 -11.86 -2.04
C TYR A 156 12.09 -11.82 -3.45
N LYS A 157 13.04 -10.90 -3.66
CA LYS A 157 13.76 -10.73 -4.94
C LYS A 157 14.52 -11.99 -5.40
N ASP A 158 14.90 -12.87 -4.48
CA ASP A 158 15.55 -14.15 -4.78
C ASP A 158 14.55 -15.27 -5.14
N GLY A 159 13.25 -14.96 -5.16
CA GLY A 159 12.16 -15.90 -5.41
C GLY A 159 11.75 -16.71 -4.19
N SER A 160 12.42 -16.56 -3.04
CA SER A 160 12.01 -17.22 -1.82
C SER A 160 10.71 -16.64 -1.26
N VAL A 161 9.97 -17.48 -0.54
CA VAL A 161 8.64 -17.17 -0.01
C VAL A 161 8.65 -17.38 1.49
N GLU A 162 8.05 -16.46 2.23
CA GLU A 162 7.82 -16.56 3.66
C GLU A 162 6.34 -16.33 3.96
N GLU A 163 5.70 -17.32 4.56
CA GLU A 163 4.30 -17.23 5.00
C GLU A 163 4.27 -17.04 6.52
N LEU A 164 3.59 -15.99 6.97
CA LEU A 164 3.41 -15.68 8.38
C LEU A 164 1.91 -15.65 8.72
N PRO A 165 1.44 -16.43 9.71
CA PRO A 165 0.05 -16.39 10.12
C PRO A 165 -0.27 -15.07 10.83
N TYR A 166 -1.48 -14.57 10.64
CA TYR A 166 -1.99 -13.46 11.44
C TYR A 166 -2.26 -13.93 12.86
N THR A 167 -1.56 -13.35 13.84
CA THR A 167 -1.78 -13.61 15.27
C THR A 167 -2.93 -12.75 15.83
N THR A 168 -3.12 -11.56 15.26
CA THR A 168 -4.21 -10.64 15.58
C THR A 168 -4.74 -10.00 14.30
N GLN A 169 -6.02 -9.61 14.25
CA GLN A 169 -6.60 -8.90 13.09
C GLN A 169 -6.17 -7.41 13.03
N ALA A 170 -5.51 -6.92 14.08
CA ALA A 170 -5.12 -5.52 14.20
C ALA A 170 -3.78 -5.24 13.51
N GLU A 171 -2.86 -6.20 13.50
CA GLU A 171 -1.48 -5.98 13.09
C GLU A 171 -0.98 -7.04 12.10
N ARG A 172 -0.42 -6.58 10.98
CA ARG A 172 0.23 -7.48 10.02
C ARG A 172 1.56 -7.96 10.63
N PRO A 173 1.84 -9.27 10.63
CA PRO A 173 3.13 -9.76 11.11
C PRO A 173 4.25 -9.26 10.20
N VAL A 174 5.38 -8.86 10.78
CA VAL A 174 6.50 -8.27 10.04
C VAL A 174 7.38 -9.40 9.46
N ALA A 175 7.79 -9.26 8.20
CA ALA A 175 8.70 -10.18 7.54
C ALA A 175 10.01 -10.37 8.33
N THR A 176 10.49 -11.61 8.45
CA THR A 176 11.73 -11.91 9.17
C THR A 176 12.94 -11.24 8.53
N ARG A 177 12.92 -11.08 7.20
CA ARG A 177 13.98 -10.42 6.42
C ARG A 177 13.77 -8.91 6.27
N ALA A 178 12.75 -8.34 6.90
CA ALA A 178 12.48 -6.92 6.82
C ALA A 178 13.70 -6.13 7.31
N TYR A 179 13.99 -5.02 6.63
CA TYR A 179 15.07 -4.15 7.07
C TYR A 179 14.74 -3.52 8.42
N SER A 180 15.47 -3.90 9.47
CA SER A 180 15.33 -3.26 10.78
C SER A 180 15.95 -1.85 10.74
N SER A 181 15.15 -0.83 11.01
CA SER A 181 15.60 0.58 11.04
C SER A 181 16.48 0.93 12.24
N LEU A 182 16.99 -0.06 12.99
CA LEU A 182 17.87 0.15 14.13
C LEU A 182 19.15 0.91 13.72
N SER A 183 19.59 0.75 12.47
CA SER A 183 20.65 1.53 11.82
C SER A 183 20.29 3.01 11.59
N GLY A 184 19.01 3.35 11.42
CA GLY A 184 18.52 4.73 11.30
C GLY A 184 18.56 5.51 12.62
N LYS A 185 18.51 4.83 13.76
CA LYS A 185 18.64 5.47 15.09
C LYS A 185 20.06 5.97 15.36
N PHE A 186 21.09 5.37 14.74
CA PHE A 186 22.48 5.83 14.87
C PHE A 186 22.73 7.22 14.29
N TRP A 187 21.89 7.67 13.35
CA TRP A 187 22.02 8.99 12.73
C TRP A 187 21.81 10.14 13.74
N PHE A 188 21.03 9.91 14.81
CA PHE A 188 20.85 10.87 15.90
C PHE A 188 21.92 10.77 17.00
N ILE A 189 22.59 9.62 17.12
CA ILE A 189 23.61 9.38 18.16
C ILE A 189 24.89 10.15 17.82
N LEU A 190 25.27 10.22 16.54
CA LEU A 190 26.45 10.96 16.07
C LEU A 190 26.45 12.45 16.46
N PRO A 191 25.43 13.27 16.11
CA PRO A 191 25.40 14.68 16.48
C PRO A 191 25.30 14.89 18.00
N LEU A 192 24.59 14.01 18.71
CA LEU A 192 24.48 14.08 20.18
C LEU A 192 25.84 13.82 20.84
N SER A 193 26.60 12.82 20.36
CA SER A 193 27.94 12.53 20.87
C SER A 193 28.93 13.67 20.62
N ALA A 194 28.82 14.36 19.48
CA ALA A 194 29.63 15.52 19.16
C ALA A 194 29.34 16.70 20.11
N LEU A 195 28.08 16.96 20.43
CA LEU A 195 27.70 18.00 21.39
C LEU A 195 28.23 17.72 22.80
N VAL A 196 28.16 16.47 23.25
CA VAL A 196 28.73 16.06 24.55
C VAL A 196 30.26 16.26 24.57
N ALA A 197 30.96 15.87 23.50
CA ALA A 197 32.41 16.07 23.40
C ALA A 197 32.79 17.56 23.44
N ILE A 198 32.06 18.42 22.72
CA ILE A 198 32.27 19.88 22.75
C ILE A 198 32.05 20.42 24.16
N PHE A 199 30.97 20.01 24.83
CA PHE A 199 30.67 20.44 26.19
C PHE A 199 31.78 20.04 27.17
N LEU A 200 32.28 18.80 27.09
CA LEU A 200 33.39 18.32 27.93
C LEU A 200 34.68 19.10 27.69
N ILE A 201 35.00 19.43 26.43
CA ILE A 201 36.19 20.24 26.09
C ILE A 201 36.06 21.66 26.67
N VAL A 202 34.88 22.28 26.56
CA VAL A 202 34.61 23.62 27.11
C VAL A 202 34.74 23.60 28.63
N MET A 203 34.11 22.63 29.31
CA MET A 203 34.20 22.47 30.76
C MET A 203 35.63 22.25 31.23
N TRP A 204 36.39 21.39 30.55
CA TRP A 204 37.79 21.14 30.87
C TRP A 204 38.67 22.39 30.70
N LYS A 205 38.41 23.19 29.66
CA LYS A 205 39.12 24.46 29.42
C LYS A 205 38.78 25.52 30.46
N LEU A 206 37.54 25.61 30.91
CA LEU A 206 37.12 26.51 31.98
C LEU A 206 37.77 26.14 33.32
N LEU A 207 37.74 24.86 33.69
CA LEU A 207 38.37 24.34 34.91
C LEU A 207 39.91 24.49 34.95
N ARG A 208 40.55 24.58 33.78
CA ARG A 208 42.00 24.89 33.68
C ARG A 208 42.33 26.38 33.74
N ARG A 209 41.36 27.27 33.53
CA ARG A 209 41.59 28.72 33.52
C ARG A 209 41.49 29.34 34.92
N GLU A 210 40.78 28.65 35.81
CA GLU A 210 40.62 29.02 37.23
C GLU A 210 41.72 28.44 38.14
N ARG A 211 42.63 27.64 37.58
CA ARG A 211 43.78 27.05 38.27
C ARG A 211 45.07 27.69 37.78
#